data_AF-A0A7K5Z550-F1
#
_entry.id   AF-A0A7K5Z550-F1
#
_cell.length_a   1.000
_cell.length_b   1.000
_cell.length_c   1.000
_cell.angle_alpha   90.00
_cell.angle_beta   90.00
_cell.angle_gamma   90.00
#
_symmetry.space_group_name_H-M   'P 1'
#
loop_
_entity.id
_entity.type
_entity.pdbx_description
1 polymer ?
#
loop_
_entity_poly.entity_id
_entity_poly.type
_entity_poly.pdbx_seq_one_letter_code
_entity_poly.pdbx_strand_id
1 'polypeptide(L)'
;MKIRYANTYRLEPHNRFLDYLVRNKAQVILTNKLQEAKYDGVSNPSLCASVSEEILKAVKELDFDRYKYVVWVLIVEKARQAMKVASRWIWDVQRDTWVSAKCETETCIALALVMACYYE
;
A
#
# COMPACT_ATOMS: atom_id res chain seq x y z
N MET A 1 -17.99 6.65 -31.15
CA MET A 1 -17.72 5.25 -31.56
C MET A 1 -16.48 4.79 -30.79
N LYS A 2 -16.58 3.86 -29.82
CA LYS A 2 -15.40 3.32 -29.13
C LYS A 2 -14.71 2.32 -30.07
N ILE A 3 -13.52 2.67 -30.54
CA ILE A 3 -12.70 1.80 -31.39
C ILE A 3 -12.36 0.54 -30.58
N ARG A 4 -12.77 -0.63 -31.07
CA ARG A 4 -12.40 -1.92 -30.47
C ARG A 4 -11.12 -2.41 -31.15
N TYR A 5 -10.04 -2.44 -30.38
CA TYR A 5 -8.77 -3.04 -30.80
C TYR A 5 -8.81 -4.56 -30.58
N ALA A 6 -8.05 -5.30 -31.40
CA ALA A 6 -7.81 -6.72 -31.16
C ALA A 6 -6.97 -6.92 -29.89
N ASN A 7 -7.16 -8.05 -29.21
CA ASN A 7 -6.33 -8.41 -28.06
C ASN A 7 -4.87 -8.53 -28.49
N THR A 8 -3.96 -7.87 -27.78
CA THR A 8 -2.52 -7.92 -28.08
C THR A 8 -1.84 -9.19 -27.59
N TYR A 9 -2.51 -10.02 -26.77
CA TYR A 9 -1.98 -11.22 -26.10
C TYR A 9 -0.62 -11.01 -25.40
N ARG A 10 -0.29 -9.77 -25.09
CA ARG A 10 0.99 -9.40 -24.46
C ARG A 10 1.03 -9.94 -23.04
N LEU A 11 2.11 -10.61 -22.65
CA LEU A 11 2.29 -11.17 -21.30
C LEU A 11 3.07 -10.26 -20.36
N GLU A 12 3.54 -9.11 -20.82
CA GLU A 12 4.34 -8.17 -20.05
C GLU A 12 3.57 -6.86 -19.81
N PRO A 13 3.65 -6.28 -18.61
CA PRO A 13 3.05 -4.96 -18.33
C PRO A 13 3.75 -3.88 -19.15
N HIS A 14 2.98 -2.93 -19.70
CA HIS A 14 3.56 -1.78 -20.40
C HIS A 14 3.98 -0.72 -19.39
N ASN A 15 3.11 -0.42 -18.43
CA ASN A 15 3.41 0.39 -17.25
C ASN A 15 3.72 -0.51 -16.05
N ARG A 16 5.01 -0.72 -15.78
CA ARG A 16 5.51 -1.53 -14.66
C ARG A 16 5.30 -0.81 -13.34
N PHE A 17 5.10 -1.58 -12.28
CA PHE A 17 5.02 -1.04 -10.93
C PHE A 17 6.28 -0.26 -10.56
N LEU A 18 6.11 0.97 -10.08
CA LEU A 18 7.20 1.84 -9.66
C LEU A 18 7.18 2.05 -8.15
N ASP A 19 8.07 1.35 -7.45
CA ASP A 19 8.16 1.31 -5.99
C ASP A 19 8.17 2.70 -5.35
N TYR A 20 8.96 3.63 -5.90
CA TYR A 20 9.13 4.97 -5.34
C TYR A 20 7.84 5.80 -5.40
N LEU A 21 7.05 5.68 -6.48
CA LEU A 21 5.79 6.41 -6.61
C LEU A 21 4.78 5.92 -5.58
N VAL A 22 4.67 4.61 -5.44
CA VAL A 22 3.75 3.98 -4.48
C VAL A 22 4.17 4.28 -3.05
N ARG A 23 5.46 4.16 -2.73
CA ARG A 23 6.01 4.52 -1.43
C ARG A 23 5.72 5.98 -1.08
N ASN A 24 5.95 6.91 -2.01
CA ASN A 24 5.71 8.33 -1.79
C ASN A 24 4.21 8.62 -1.57
N LYS A 25 3.32 8.04 -2.38
CA LYS A 25 1.87 8.17 -2.20
C LYS A 25 1.42 7.63 -0.84
N ALA A 26 1.85 6.42 -0.49
CA ALA A 26 1.52 5.80 0.80
C ALA A 26 2.07 6.61 1.98
N GLN A 27 3.29 7.15 1.86
CA GLN A 27 3.91 7.99 2.89
C GLN A 27 3.12 9.27 3.12
N VAL A 28 2.72 9.98 2.05
CA VAL A 28 1.92 11.20 2.15
C VAL A 28 0.57 10.92 2.81
N ILE A 29 -0.12 9.85 2.40
CA ILE A 29 -1.43 9.48 2.99
C ILE A 29 -1.28 9.14 4.47
N LEU A 30 -0.28 8.32 4.83
CA LEU A 30 0.01 7.99 6.22
C LEU A 30 0.26 9.24 7.06
N THR A 31 1.17 10.11 6.61
CA THR A 31 1.50 11.33 7.35
C THR A 31 0.28 12.23 7.51
N ASN A 32 -0.49 12.48 6.45
CA ASN A 32 -1.67 13.34 6.52
C ASN A 32 -2.75 12.81 7.47
N LYS A 33 -3.00 11.50 7.49
CA LYS A 33 -4.02 10.89 8.35
C LYS A 33 -3.60 10.76 9.80
N LEU A 34 -2.30 10.61 10.05
CA LEU A 34 -1.78 10.33 11.39
C LEU A 34 -1.22 11.56 12.10
N GLN A 35 -0.90 12.63 11.38
CA GLN A 35 -0.34 13.85 11.98
C GLN A 35 -1.27 14.48 13.03
N GLU A 36 -2.59 14.35 12.86
CA GLU A 36 -3.59 14.88 13.81
C GLU A 36 -4.20 13.79 14.71
N ALA A 37 -3.90 12.51 14.46
CA ALA A 37 -4.52 11.39 15.17
C ALA A 37 -3.74 11.05 16.45
N LYS A 38 -4.42 11.13 17.60
CA LYS A 38 -3.96 10.48 18.83
C LYS A 38 -4.41 9.02 18.82
N TYR A 39 -3.56 8.13 19.33
CA TYR A 39 -3.92 6.71 19.43
C TYR A 39 -5.14 6.54 20.33
N ASP A 40 -6.20 5.94 19.80
CA ASP A 40 -7.38 5.53 20.56
C ASP A 40 -7.80 4.11 20.16
N GLY A 41 -7.82 3.20 21.13
CA GLY A 41 -8.13 1.78 20.92
C GLY A 41 -9.50 1.52 20.29
N VAL A 42 -10.44 2.46 20.38
CA VAL A 42 -11.80 2.32 19.82
C VAL A 42 -11.87 2.80 18.37
N SER A 43 -11.24 3.92 18.02
CA SER A 43 -11.28 4.51 16.67
C SER A 43 -10.15 4.04 15.73
N ASN A 44 -9.07 3.47 16.27
CA ASN A 44 -7.96 3.01 15.43
C ASN A 44 -8.31 1.90 14.41
N PRO A 45 -9.22 0.94 14.68
CA PRO A 45 -9.59 -0.05 13.67
C PRO A 45 -10.25 0.57 12.43
N SER A 46 -11.13 1.56 12.62
CA SER A 46 -11.75 2.28 11.50
C SER A 46 -10.75 3.17 10.78
N LEU A 47 -9.82 3.78 11.51
CA LEU A 47 -8.70 4.54 10.92
C LEU A 47 -7.81 3.63 10.05
N CYS A 48 -7.42 2.44 10.54
CA CYS A 48 -6.67 1.45 9.76
C CYS A 48 -7.37 1.09 8.45
N ALA A 49 -8.68 0.83 8.50
CA ALA A 49 -9.47 0.50 7.32
C ALA A 49 -9.57 1.69 6.34
N SER A 50 -9.79 2.89 6.85
CA SER A 50 -9.85 4.10 6.02
C SER A 50 -8.51 4.39 5.33
N VAL A 51 -7.39 4.27 6.06
CA VAL A 51 -6.05 4.48 5.51
C VAL A 51 -5.72 3.42 4.46
N SER A 52 -6.05 2.15 4.71
CA SER A 52 -5.77 1.08 3.75
C SER A 52 -6.56 1.25 2.45
N GLU A 53 -7.84 1.65 2.54
CA GLU A 53 -8.69 1.94 1.38
C GLU A 53 -8.20 3.16 0.59
N GLU A 54 -7.79 4.23 1.27
CA GLU A 54 -7.26 5.43 0.62
C GLU A 54 -5.94 5.16 -0.11
N ILE A 55 -5.03 4.41 0.51
CA ILE A 55 -3.80 3.95 -0.13
C ILE A 55 -4.14 3.07 -1.34
N LEU A 56 -5.05 2.11 -1.20
CA LEU A 56 -5.45 1.22 -2.30
C LEU A 56 -6.00 2.02 -3.48
N LYS A 57 -6.84 3.03 -3.22
CA LYS A 57 -7.38 3.92 -4.24
C LYS A 57 -6.27 4.71 -4.94
N ALA A 58 -5.39 5.34 -4.17
CA ALA A 58 -4.28 6.13 -4.71
C ALA A 58 -3.29 5.29 -5.54
N VAL A 59 -3.08 4.02 -5.19
CA VAL A 59 -2.24 3.11 -5.96
C VAL A 59 -2.92 2.68 -7.26
N LYS A 60 -4.22 2.44 -7.24
CA LYS A 60 -4.99 2.16 -8.46
C LYS A 60 -5.00 3.33 -9.44
N GLU A 61 -4.99 4.57 -8.94
CA GLU A 61 -4.92 5.78 -9.77
C GLU A 61 -3.57 5.96 -10.51
N LEU A 62 -2.51 5.24 -10.11
CA LEU A 62 -1.23 5.23 -10.83
C LEU A 62 -1.28 4.38 -12.11
N ASP A 63 -2.35 3.60 -12.28
CA ASP A 63 -2.68 2.87 -13.52
C ASP A 63 -1.53 1.97 -14.01
N PHE A 64 -0.87 1.25 -13.10
CA PHE A 64 0.06 0.19 -13.49
C PHE A 64 -0.70 -1.00 -14.06
N ASP A 65 -0.15 -1.55 -15.14
CA ASP A 65 -0.82 -2.60 -15.89
C ASP A 65 -0.70 -3.94 -15.17
N ARG A 66 -1.78 -4.72 -15.18
CA ARG A 66 -1.74 -6.15 -14.81
C ARG A 66 -1.30 -6.41 -13.38
N TYR A 67 -1.66 -5.53 -12.45
CA TYR A 67 -1.42 -5.72 -11.01
C TYR A 67 -2.70 -5.78 -10.19
N LYS A 68 -2.77 -6.76 -9.29
CA LYS A 68 -3.69 -6.79 -8.15
C LYS A 68 -2.93 -6.28 -6.93
N TYR A 69 -3.61 -5.48 -6.13
CA TYR A 69 -3.01 -4.84 -4.97
C TYR A 69 -3.58 -5.38 -3.68
N VAL A 70 -2.70 -5.59 -2.71
CA VAL A 70 -3.07 -5.82 -1.31
C VAL A 70 -2.43 -4.71 -0.49
N VAL A 71 -3.22 -4.05 0.34
CA VAL A 71 -2.73 -3.03 1.27
C VAL A 71 -2.98 -3.52 2.69
N TRP A 72 -1.91 -3.61 3.47
CA TRP A 72 -1.98 -3.97 4.87
C TRP A 72 -1.47 -2.80 5.71
N VAL A 73 -2.27 -2.36 6.67
CA VAL A 73 -1.94 -1.24 7.56
C VAL A 73 -1.94 -1.74 9.00
N LEU A 74 -0.88 -1.40 9.72
CA LEU A 74 -0.70 -1.68 11.13
C LEU A 74 -0.49 -0.35 11.86
N ILE A 75 -1.34 -0.06 12.85
CA ILE A 75 -1.17 1.07 13.77
C ILE A 75 -1.02 0.49 15.18
N VAL A 76 0.04 0.89 15.88
CA VAL A 76 0.37 0.39 17.23
C VAL A 76 0.67 1.56 18.15
N GLU A 77 0.20 1.49 19.38
CA GLU A 77 0.50 2.48 20.43
C GLU A 77 2.00 2.55 20.70
N LYS A 78 2.54 3.73 21.01
CA LYS A 78 3.93 3.93 21.38
C LYS A 78 4.09 3.86 22.90
N ALA A 79 4.18 2.64 23.44
CA ALA A 79 4.32 2.32 24.85
C ALA A 79 5.77 1.94 25.26
N ARG A 80 6.78 2.54 24.63
CA ARG A 80 8.22 2.25 24.83
C ARG A 80 8.61 0.78 24.59
N GLN A 81 7.95 0.13 23.64
CA GLN A 81 8.23 -1.24 23.23
C GLN A 81 9.03 -1.30 21.92
N ALA A 82 9.78 -2.38 21.74
CA ALA A 82 10.35 -2.74 20.44
C ALA A 82 9.35 -3.57 19.63
N MET A 83 9.23 -3.27 18.34
CA MET A 83 8.40 -4.04 17.42
C MET A 83 9.19 -4.42 16.17
N LYS A 84 9.08 -5.68 15.77
CA LYS A 84 9.66 -6.19 14.52
C LYS A 84 8.57 -6.85 13.70
N VAL A 85 8.39 -6.39 12.47
CA VAL A 85 7.44 -6.95 11.51
C VAL A 85 8.24 -7.71 10.46
N ALA A 86 7.83 -8.95 10.19
CA ALA A 86 8.42 -9.78 9.15
C ALA A 86 7.30 -10.46 8.37
N SER A 87 7.49 -10.64 7.07
CA SER A 87 6.58 -11.33 6.18
C SER A 87 7.36 -12.26 5.26
N ARG A 88 6.73 -13.37 4.84
CA ARG A 88 7.28 -14.32 3.87
C ARG A 88 6.22 -14.59 2.82
N TRP A 89 6.63 -14.62 1.56
CA TRP A 89 5.73 -14.73 0.42
C TRP A 89 6.24 -15.82 -0.53
N ILE A 90 5.31 -16.47 -1.22
CA ILE A 90 5.59 -17.32 -2.38
C ILE A 90 4.97 -16.58 -3.56
N TRP A 91 5.80 -16.06 -4.45
CA TRP A 91 5.40 -15.16 -5.52
C TRP A 91 6.44 -15.15 -6.66
N ASP A 92 6.10 -14.53 -7.79
CA ASP A 92 6.99 -14.40 -8.95
C ASP A 92 8.02 -13.28 -8.70
N VAL A 93 9.29 -13.66 -8.54
CA VAL A 93 10.40 -12.74 -8.26
C VAL A 93 10.61 -11.69 -9.35
N GLN A 94 10.18 -11.95 -10.58
CA GLN A 94 10.36 -11.03 -11.70
C GLN A 94 9.22 -10.01 -11.82
N ARG A 95 8.02 -10.36 -11.33
CA ARG A 95 6.81 -9.61 -11.61
C ARG A 95 6.15 -9.03 -10.36
N ASP A 96 6.18 -9.77 -9.26
CA ASP A 96 5.56 -9.39 -7.99
C ASP A 96 6.52 -8.55 -7.16
N THR A 97 5.98 -7.54 -6.48
CA THR A 97 6.78 -6.63 -5.65
C THR A 97 5.99 -6.11 -4.47
N TRP A 98 6.68 -5.46 -3.55
CA TRP A 98 6.10 -4.83 -2.38
C TRP A 98 6.86 -3.58 -1.97
N VAL A 99 6.17 -2.68 -1.29
CA VAL A 99 6.76 -1.51 -0.66
C VAL A 99 6.19 -1.27 0.72
N SER A 100 7.02 -0.72 1.60
CA SER A 100 6.60 -0.24 2.91
C SER A 100 6.68 1.28 3.01
N ALA A 101 5.75 1.88 3.76
CA ALA A 101 5.83 3.24 4.24
C ALA A 101 5.62 3.25 5.77
N LYS A 102 6.37 4.07 6.50
CA LYS A 102 6.33 4.15 7.96
C LYS A 102 6.03 5.59 8.36
N CYS A 103 5.12 5.78 9.30
CA CYS A 103 4.92 7.04 10.00
C CYS A 103 5.06 6.80 11.50
N GLU A 104 5.64 7.76 12.20
CA GLU A 104 5.80 7.72 13.65
C GLU A 104 5.32 9.05 14.21
N THR A 105 4.40 8.98 15.16
CA THR A 105 3.85 10.12 15.89
C THR A 105 4.32 10.07 17.34
N GLU A 106 3.87 11.02 18.15
CA GLU A 106 4.15 11.02 19.59
C GLU A 106 3.51 9.81 20.29
N THR A 107 2.32 9.40 19.87
CA THR A 107 1.51 8.38 20.55
C THR A 107 1.47 7.03 19.84
N CYS A 108 1.82 6.95 18.56
CA CYS A 108 1.72 5.69 17.80
C CYS A 108 2.78 5.56 16.69
N ILE A 109 2.95 4.33 16.25
CA ILE A 109 3.72 3.96 15.07
C ILE A 109 2.75 3.32 14.07
N ALA A 110 2.82 3.76 12.82
CA ALA A 110 2.06 3.19 11.72
C ALA A 110 2.98 2.65 10.64
N LEU A 111 2.60 1.50 10.10
CA LEU A 111 3.27 0.82 9.00
C LEU A 111 2.22 0.45 7.95
N ALA A 112 2.41 0.90 6.72
CA ALA A 112 1.67 0.42 5.57
C ALA A 112 2.57 -0.47 4.72
N LEU A 113 2.08 -1.65 4.34
CA LEU A 113 2.66 -2.53 3.36
C LEU A 113 1.73 -2.58 2.15
N VAL A 114 2.26 -2.26 0.98
CA VAL A 114 1.56 -2.39 -0.30
C VAL A 114 2.23 -3.51 -1.08
N MET A 115 1.47 -4.52 -1.46
CA MET A 115 1.93 -5.62 -2.30
C MET A 115 1.24 -5.50 -3.65
N ALA A 116 2.02 -5.68 -4.71
CA ALA A 116 1.53 -5.73 -6.09
C ALA A 116 1.84 -7.11 -6.65
N CYS A 117 0.78 -7.87 -6.92
CA CYS A 117 0.87 -9.18 -7.52
C CYS A 117 0.40 -9.10 -8.98
N TYR A 118 1.24 -9.54 -9.89
CA TYR A 118 0.95 -9.60 -11.30
C TYR A 118 -0.23 -10.55 -11.56
N TYR A 119 -1.14 -10.15 -12.46
CA TYR A 119 -2.26 -10.97 -12.90
C TYR A 119 -2.38 -10.95 -14.42
N GLU A 120 -2.70 -12.11 -14.98
CA GLU A 120 -3.08 -12.28 -16.39
C GLU A 120 -4.58 -12.06 -16.62
#